data_AF-A0A1G3WNI8-F1
#
_entry.id   AF-A0A1G3WNI8-F1
#
_cell.length_a   1.000
_cell.length_b   1.000
_cell.length_c   1.000
_cell.angle_alpha   90.00
_cell.angle_beta   90.00
_cell.angle_gamma   90.00
#
_symmetry.space_group_name_H-M   'P 1'
#
loop_
_entity.id
_entity.type
_entity.pdbx_description
1 polymer ?
#
loop_
_entity_poly.entity_id
_entity_poly.type
_entity_poly.pdbx_seq_one_letter_code
_entity_poly.pdbx_strand_id
1 'polypeptide(L)'
;MHDFFQKALQKIKIGFIRWFEYSKQTIPLIFIVVATFFFTAFLDFQIQGTEYQLESHIAAIRKFLDTPYNNLSAFYLFAIYMIAIVQFFNAATFAKKRAPSTLVLLTALTGIQIVLVLLYTSIFFVEQASRTDYTIDDVARFSYTVFLVGAAFLAVGTMSAWFFVDWHYVKEPD
;
A
#
# COMPACT_ATOMS: atom_id res chain seq x y z
N MET A 1 20.10 10.92 -47.93
CA MET A 1 19.04 10.00 -47.43
C MET A 1 19.52 9.11 -46.27
N HIS A 2 20.66 8.42 -46.39
CA HIS A 2 21.21 7.55 -45.33
C HIS A 2 21.40 8.25 -43.96
N ASP A 3 21.92 9.49 -43.99
CA ASP A 3 22.22 10.26 -42.76
C ASP A 3 20.97 10.72 -41.99
N PHE A 4 19.84 10.90 -42.69
CA PHE A 4 18.55 11.24 -42.09
C PHE A 4 17.95 10.05 -41.32
N PHE A 5 18.01 8.85 -41.91
CA PHE A 5 17.53 7.62 -41.28
C PHE A 5 18.32 7.26 -40.02
N GLN A 6 19.64 7.44 -40.03
CA GLN A 6 20.49 7.20 -38.85
C GLN A 6 20.15 8.16 -37.69
N LYS A 7 19.95 9.46 -37.97
CA LYS A 7 19.54 10.45 -36.96
C LYS A 7 18.14 10.16 -36.40
N ALA A 8 17.20 9.72 -37.23
CA ALA A 8 15.86 9.33 -36.80
C ALA A 8 15.88 8.10 -35.88
N LEU A 9 16.62 7.04 -36.27
CA LEU A 9 16.80 5.84 -35.44
C LEU A 9 17.48 6.14 -34.11
N GLN A 10 18.50 7.01 -34.11
CA GLN A 10 19.19 7.41 -32.89
C GLN A 10 18.27 8.20 -31.95
N LYS A 11 17.43 9.09 -32.48
CA LYS A 11 16.38 9.78 -31.68
C LYS A 11 15.37 8.81 -31.08
N ILE A 12 14.89 7.84 -31.86
CA ILE A 12 13.94 6.82 -31.37
C ILE A 12 14.59 5.97 -30.27
N LYS A 13 15.83 5.53 -30.47
CA LYS A 13 16.59 4.74 -29.48
C LYS A 13 16.79 5.51 -28.17
N ILE A 14 17.17 6.79 -28.24
CA ILE A 14 17.34 7.64 -27.06
C ILE A 14 15.99 7.86 -26.35
N GLY A 15 14.91 8.09 -27.11
CA GLY A 15 13.56 8.22 -26.57
C GLY A 15 13.11 6.96 -25.82
N PHE A 16 13.36 5.79 -26.40
CA PHE A 16 13.02 4.51 -25.78
C PHE A 16 13.82 4.24 -24.50
N ILE A 17 15.13 4.49 -24.50
CA ILE A 17 15.99 4.34 -23.31
C ILE A 17 15.50 5.27 -22.19
N ARG A 18 15.23 6.54 -22.51
CA ARG A 18 14.72 7.52 -21.54
C ARG A 18 13.36 7.13 -20.97
N TRP A 19 12.45 6.66 -21.81
CA TRP A 19 11.14 6.15 -21.37
C TRP A 19 11.32 4.96 -20.43
N PHE A 20 12.16 4.00 -20.79
CA PHE A 20 12.42 2.81 -19.98
C PHE A 20 13.07 3.15 -18.63
N GLU A 21 14.04 4.07 -18.59
CA GLU A 21 14.64 4.55 -17.34
C GLU A 21 13.65 5.30 -16.46
N TYR A 22 12.76 6.09 -17.06
CA TYR A 22 11.67 6.78 -16.35
C TYR A 22 10.65 5.78 -15.77
N SER A 23 10.26 4.77 -16.54
CA SER A 23 9.31 3.73 -16.10
C SER A 23 9.86 2.88 -14.94
N LYS A 24 11.17 2.61 -14.90
CA LYS A 24 11.78 1.91 -13.76
C LYS A 24 11.67 2.69 -12.45
N GLN A 25 11.75 4.01 -12.51
CA GLN A 25 11.68 4.87 -11.34
C GLN A 25 10.26 4.97 -10.76
N THR A 26 9.24 4.63 -11.55
CA THR A 26 7.84 4.54 -11.09
C THR A 26 7.47 3.21 -10.43
N ILE A 27 8.38 2.23 -10.40
CA ILE A 27 8.12 0.91 -9.79
C ILE A 27 7.67 1.02 -8.32
N PRO A 28 8.37 1.77 -7.42
CA PRO A 28 7.91 1.93 -6.04
C PRO A 28 6.49 2.48 -5.94
N LEU A 29 6.17 3.46 -6.80
CA LEU A 29 4.85 4.06 -6.86
C LEU A 29 3.79 3.01 -7.24
N ILE A 30 4.02 2.21 -8.28
CA ILE A 30 3.05 1.18 -8.73
C ILE A 30 2.74 0.20 -7.59
N PHE A 31 3.77 -0.32 -6.91
CA PHE A 31 3.59 -1.22 -5.77
C PHE A 31 2.77 -0.57 -4.64
N ILE A 32 3.04 0.71 -4.34
CA ILE A 32 2.33 1.44 -3.29
C ILE A 32 0.89 1.75 -3.71
N VAL A 33 0.62 2.10 -4.97
CA VAL A 33 -0.75 2.29 -5.47
C VAL A 33 -1.55 0.99 -5.36
N VAL A 34 -0.95 -0.14 -5.76
CA VAL A 34 -1.59 -1.45 -5.61
C VAL A 34 -1.85 -1.76 -4.13
N ALA A 35 -0.88 -1.52 -3.25
CA ALA A 35 -1.06 -1.68 -1.80
C ALA A 35 -2.20 -0.80 -1.26
N THR A 36 -2.24 0.48 -1.64
CA THR A 36 -3.30 1.42 -1.26
C THR A 36 -4.67 0.91 -1.73
N PHE A 37 -4.77 0.35 -2.94
CA PHE A 37 -6.01 -0.26 -3.43
C PHE A 37 -6.46 -1.44 -2.54
N PHE A 38 -5.55 -2.35 -2.18
CA PHE A 38 -5.88 -3.42 -1.23
C PHE A 38 -6.32 -2.89 0.13
N PHE A 39 -5.77 -1.76 0.57
CA PHE A 39 -6.19 -1.15 1.82
C PHE A 39 -7.52 -0.40 1.71
N THR A 40 -7.87 0.25 0.61
CA THR A 40 -9.01 1.19 0.60
C THR A 40 -10.18 0.77 -0.28
N ALA A 41 -9.96 -0.06 -1.31
CA ALA A 41 -11.01 -0.43 -2.27
C ALA A 41 -11.93 -1.55 -1.75
N PHE A 42 -11.51 -2.26 -0.71
CA PHE A 42 -12.31 -3.28 -0.03
C PHE A 42 -12.94 -2.71 1.25
N LEU A 43 -13.35 -1.43 1.22
CA LEU A 43 -14.29 -0.90 2.21
C LEU A 43 -15.69 -1.45 1.90
N ASP A 44 -16.49 -1.78 2.91
CA ASP A 44 -17.83 -2.35 2.70
C ASP A 44 -18.65 -1.49 1.75
N PHE A 45 -18.90 -2.00 0.54
CA PHE A 45 -19.77 -1.35 -0.43
C PHE A 45 -21.04 -2.19 -0.57
N GLN A 46 -22.12 -1.68 0.01
CA GLN A 46 -23.46 -2.15 -0.31
C GLN A 46 -23.93 -1.36 -1.53
N ILE A 47 -23.87 -1.99 -2.72
CA ILE A 47 -24.43 -1.42 -3.94
C ILE A 47 -25.94 -1.59 -3.86
N GLN A 48 -26.68 -0.49 -3.67
CA GLN A 48 -28.14 -0.52 -3.66
C GLN A 48 -28.66 -1.08 -4.98
N GLY A 49 -29.48 -2.14 -4.92
CA GLY A 49 -30.11 -2.76 -6.09
C GLY A 49 -29.38 -3.99 -6.67
N THR A 50 -28.31 -4.48 -6.04
CA THR A 50 -27.65 -5.75 -6.41
C THR A 50 -27.61 -6.72 -5.24
N GLU A 51 -27.72 -8.03 -5.50
CA GLU A 51 -27.56 -9.09 -4.48
C GLU A 51 -26.12 -9.21 -3.96
N TYR A 52 -25.15 -8.65 -4.66
CA TYR A 52 -23.74 -8.69 -4.28
C TYR A 52 -23.45 -7.63 -3.21
N GLN A 53 -23.28 -8.09 -1.96
CA GLN A 53 -22.73 -7.29 -0.88
C GLN A 53 -21.25 -7.64 -0.74
N LEU A 54 -20.36 -6.67 -1.00
CA LEU A 54 -18.94 -6.81 -0.68
C LEU A 54 -18.79 -6.67 0.84
N GLU A 55 -19.03 -7.76 1.56
CA GLU A 55 -18.69 -7.87 2.98
C GLU A 55 -17.17 -8.03 3.12
N SER A 56 -16.57 -7.08 3.81
CA SER A 56 -15.14 -6.85 3.86
C SER A 56 -14.73 -6.53 5.31
N HIS A 57 -14.01 -5.43 5.52
CA HIS A 57 -13.40 -5.11 6.80
C HIS A 57 -14.41 -4.65 7.86
N ILE A 58 -15.44 -3.89 7.48
CA ILE A 58 -16.42 -3.37 8.46
C ILE A 58 -17.36 -4.50 8.91
N ALA A 59 -17.84 -5.33 7.99
CA ALA A 59 -18.61 -6.53 8.28
C ALA A 59 -17.82 -7.52 9.17
N ALA A 60 -16.52 -7.67 8.91
CA ALA A 60 -15.64 -8.52 9.74
C ALA A 60 -15.55 -8.03 11.19
N ILE A 61 -15.37 -6.73 11.43
CA ILE A 61 -15.20 -6.19 12.80
C ILE A 61 -16.52 -6.05 13.57
N ARG A 62 -17.66 -5.88 12.89
CA ARG A 62 -18.99 -5.82 13.55
C ARG A 62 -19.31 -7.08 14.35
N LYS A 63 -18.69 -8.22 14.00
CA LYS A 63 -18.82 -9.50 14.70
C LYS A 63 -18.16 -9.51 16.08
N PHE A 64 -17.31 -8.52 16.37
CA PHE A 64 -16.72 -8.33 17.70
C PHE A 64 -17.73 -7.75 18.72
N LEU A 65 -18.92 -7.28 18.32
CA LEU A 65 -19.98 -6.79 19.22
C LEU A 65 -19.45 -5.74 20.22
N ASP A 66 -19.98 -5.67 21.45
CA ASP A 66 -19.59 -4.72 22.49
C ASP A 66 -18.28 -5.11 23.23
N THR A 67 -17.35 -5.82 22.57
CA THR A 67 -16.04 -6.11 23.16
C THR A 67 -15.08 -4.92 23.01
N PRO A 68 -14.06 -4.79 23.89
CA PRO A 68 -13.00 -3.79 23.72
C PRO A 68 -12.27 -3.89 22.37
N TYR A 69 -12.28 -5.08 21.76
CA TYR A 69 -11.61 -5.35 20.50
C TYR A 69 -12.35 -4.79 19.28
N ASN A 70 -13.66 -4.55 19.37
CA ASN A 70 -14.40 -3.84 18.31
C ASN A 70 -13.86 -2.42 18.13
N ASN A 71 -13.75 -1.65 19.23
CA ASN A 71 -13.22 -0.29 19.18
C ASN A 71 -11.75 -0.25 18.74
N LEU A 72 -10.93 -1.19 19.22
CA LEU A 72 -9.52 -1.30 18.80
C LEU A 72 -9.38 -1.65 17.32
N SER A 73 -10.15 -2.62 16.82
CA SER A 73 -10.12 -3.02 15.41
C SER A 73 -10.60 -1.90 14.50
N ALA A 74 -11.64 -1.15 14.89
CA ALA A 74 -12.11 0.03 14.18
C ALA A 74 -11.04 1.15 14.14
N PHE A 75 -10.34 1.38 15.26
CA PHE A 75 -9.23 2.33 15.31
C PHE A 75 -8.07 1.91 14.40
N TYR A 76 -7.63 0.65 14.46
CA TYR A 76 -6.57 0.15 13.57
C TYR A 76 -6.97 0.24 12.11
N LEU A 77 -8.22 -0.12 11.79
CA LEU A 77 -8.77 -0.02 10.44
C LEU A 77 -8.70 1.42 9.92
N PHE A 78 -9.17 2.37 10.72
CA PHE A 78 -9.09 3.80 10.40
C PHE A 78 -7.63 4.27 10.20
N ALA A 79 -6.73 3.90 11.10
CA ALA A 79 -5.32 4.28 11.02
C ALA A 79 -4.64 3.72 9.76
N ILE A 80 -4.92 2.46 9.43
CA ILE A 80 -4.44 1.79 8.20
C ILE A 80 -4.88 2.58 6.97
N TYR A 81 -6.15 3.02 6.90
CA TYR A 81 -6.64 3.79 5.75
C TYR A 81 -6.00 5.17 5.65
N MET A 82 -5.90 5.89 6.77
CA MET A 82 -5.29 7.22 6.80
C MET A 82 -3.83 7.17 6.36
N ILE A 83 -3.07 6.21 6.87
CA ILE A 83 -1.66 6.03 6.49
C ILE A 83 -1.55 5.60 5.02
N ALA A 84 -2.42 4.71 4.53
CA ALA A 84 -2.41 4.28 3.11
C ALA A 84 -2.58 5.47 2.14
N ILE A 85 -3.45 6.43 2.48
CA ILE A 85 -3.66 7.66 1.70
C ILE A 85 -2.41 8.56 1.77
N VAL A 86 -1.86 8.78 2.97
CA VAL A 86 -0.63 9.59 3.13
C VAL A 86 0.53 8.97 2.38
N GLN A 87 0.68 7.64 2.43
CA GLN A 87 1.71 6.91 1.70
C GLN A 87 1.55 7.01 0.18
N PHE A 88 0.32 6.99 -0.34
CA PHE A 88 0.06 7.23 -1.76
C PHE A 88 0.62 8.59 -2.21
N PHE A 89 0.30 9.67 -1.47
CA PHE A 89 0.82 11.00 -1.80
C PHE A 89 2.33 11.11 -1.63
N ASN A 90 2.89 10.49 -0.59
CA ASN A 90 4.33 10.47 -0.38
C ASN A 90 5.05 9.69 -1.49
N ALA A 91 4.50 8.55 -1.94
CA ALA A 91 5.03 7.77 -3.05
C ALA A 91 4.97 8.52 -4.38
N ALA A 92 3.87 9.24 -4.64
CA ALA A 92 3.74 10.09 -5.82
C ALA A 92 4.76 11.24 -5.81
N THR A 93 5.05 11.78 -4.62
CA THR A 93 6.09 12.80 -4.45
C THR A 93 7.49 12.21 -4.65
N PHE A 94 7.75 11.03 -4.07
CA PHE A 94 9.01 10.30 -4.23
C PHE A 94 9.29 9.95 -5.69
N ALA A 95 8.28 9.49 -6.45
CA ALA A 95 8.44 9.18 -7.87
C ALA A 95 8.92 10.38 -8.71
N LYS A 96 8.62 11.61 -8.28
CA LYS A 96 9.06 12.84 -8.97
C LYS A 96 10.40 13.35 -8.45
N LYS A 97 10.56 13.44 -7.12
CA LYS A 97 11.70 14.11 -6.49
C LYS A 97 12.82 13.16 -6.06
N ARG A 98 12.47 11.91 -5.74
CA ARG A 98 13.39 10.86 -5.23
C ARG A 98 14.22 11.32 -4.02
N ALA A 99 13.64 12.19 -3.20
CA ALA A 99 14.33 12.83 -2.10
C ALA A 99 14.50 11.84 -0.91
N PRO A 100 15.66 11.83 -0.25
CA PRO A 100 15.92 11.02 0.95
C PRO A 100 14.90 11.24 2.07
N SER A 101 14.45 12.48 2.29
CA SER A 101 13.42 12.78 3.29
C SER A 101 12.10 12.06 3.00
N THR A 102 11.69 12.00 1.73
CA THR A 102 10.49 11.25 1.31
C THR A 102 10.67 9.73 1.44
N LEU A 103 11.89 9.21 1.25
CA LEU A 103 12.21 7.80 1.48
C LEU A 103 12.13 7.44 2.98
N VAL A 104 12.71 8.27 3.85
CA VAL A 104 12.66 8.05 5.31
C VAL A 104 11.22 8.07 5.80
N LEU A 105 10.43 9.05 5.37
CA LEU A 105 9.00 9.11 5.68
C LEU A 105 8.26 7.87 5.15
N LEU A 106 8.56 7.43 3.93
CA LEU A 106 7.95 6.24 3.33
C LEU A 106 8.26 4.98 4.15
N THR A 107 9.51 4.84 4.58
CA THR A 107 9.99 3.72 5.40
C THR A 107 9.33 3.72 6.77
N ALA A 108 9.28 4.87 7.45
CA ALA A 108 8.64 5.00 8.75
C ALA A 108 7.14 4.67 8.68
N LEU A 109 6.42 5.24 7.71
CA LEU A 109 5.01 4.95 7.50
C LEU A 109 4.77 3.47 7.16
N THR A 110 5.69 2.83 6.42
CA THR A 110 5.58 1.40 6.09
C THR A 110 5.73 0.53 7.33
N GLY A 111 6.70 0.85 8.19
CA GLY A 111 6.87 0.14 9.46
C GLY A 111 5.62 0.25 10.33
N ILE A 112 5.09 1.47 10.49
CA ILE A 112 3.85 1.70 11.25
C ILE A 112 2.67 0.93 10.63
N GLN A 113 2.52 0.98 9.30
CA GLN A 113 1.44 0.30 8.60
C GLN A 113 1.50 -1.22 8.79
N ILE A 114 2.69 -1.83 8.68
CA ILE A 114 2.87 -3.27 8.90
C ILE A 114 2.48 -3.64 10.33
N VAL A 115 2.93 -2.86 11.32
CA VAL A 115 2.55 -3.09 12.72
C VAL A 115 1.03 -3.01 12.90
N LEU A 116 0.37 -1.99 12.34
CA LEU A 116 -1.08 -1.86 12.41
C LEU A 116 -1.82 -3.03 11.75
N VAL A 117 -1.35 -3.50 10.59
CA VAL A 117 -1.93 -4.67 9.90
C VAL A 117 -1.79 -5.94 10.76
N LEU A 118 -0.63 -6.13 11.40
CA LEU A 118 -0.41 -7.26 12.30
C LEU A 118 -1.29 -7.17 13.55
N LEU A 119 -1.45 -5.98 14.14
CA LEU A 119 -2.35 -5.74 15.27
C LEU A 119 -3.81 -5.95 14.90
N TYR A 120 -4.23 -5.47 13.73
CA TYR A 120 -5.58 -5.71 13.21
C TYR A 120 -5.83 -7.21 13.01
N THR A 121 -4.87 -7.91 12.41
CA THR A 121 -4.96 -9.36 12.16
C THR A 121 -4.99 -10.15 13.45
N SER A 122 -4.18 -9.77 14.45
CA SER A 122 -4.10 -10.50 15.73
C SER A 122 -5.41 -10.45 16.52
N ILE A 123 -6.21 -9.39 16.38
CA ILE A 123 -7.52 -9.29 17.05
C ILE A 123 -8.42 -10.48 16.68
N PHE A 124 -8.46 -10.90 15.41
CA PHE A 124 -9.29 -12.03 14.99
C PHE A 124 -8.94 -13.33 15.73
N PHE A 125 -7.65 -13.59 15.91
CA PHE A 125 -7.16 -14.78 16.61
C PHE A 125 -7.36 -14.68 18.12
N VAL A 126 -7.17 -13.50 18.70
CA VAL A 126 -7.41 -13.25 20.12
C VAL A 126 -8.90 -13.39 20.47
N GLU A 127 -9.79 -12.84 19.64
CA GLU A 127 -11.24 -13.00 19.78
C GLU A 127 -11.64 -14.49 19.71
N GLN A 128 -11.14 -15.25 18.73
CA GLN A 128 -11.42 -16.71 18.68
C GLN A 128 -10.87 -17.48 19.88
N ALA A 129 -9.73 -17.07 20.43
CA ALA A 129 -9.14 -17.73 21.60
C ALA A 129 -9.86 -17.39 22.92
N SER A 130 -10.47 -16.20 22.99
CA SER A 130 -11.11 -15.66 24.20
C SER A 130 -12.60 -15.94 24.28
N ARG A 131 -13.26 -16.17 23.15
CA ARG A 131 -14.71 -16.36 23.04
C ARG A 131 -15.05 -17.66 22.35
N THR A 132 -15.97 -18.42 22.95
CA THR A 132 -16.46 -19.69 22.39
C THR A 132 -17.52 -19.50 21.31
N ASP A 133 -18.16 -18.33 21.27
CA ASP A 133 -19.21 -17.97 20.30
C ASP A 133 -18.66 -17.32 19.02
N TYR A 134 -17.38 -16.94 19.01
CA TYR A 134 -16.72 -16.36 17.86
C TYR A 134 -15.88 -17.39 17.11
N THR A 135 -16.07 -17.47 15.79
CA THR A 135 -15.25 -18.29 14.90
C THR A 135 -14.78 -17.47 13.72
N ILE A 136 -13.54 -17.69 13.27
CA ILE A 136 -12.99 -17.02 12.09
C ILE A 136 -13.65 -17.61 10.83
N ASP A 137 -14.64 -16.87 10.32
CA ASP A 137 -15.37 -17.16 9.10
C ASP A 137 -14.68 -16.58 7.85
N ASP A 138 -15.26 -16.86 6.67
CA ASP A 138 -14.65 -16.49 5.39
C ASP A 138 -14.52 -14.97 5.21
N VAL A 139 -15.40 -14.17 5.80
CA VAL A 139 -15.33 -12.71 5.76
C VAL A 139 -14.15 -12.20 6.60
N ALA A 140 -13.97 -12.75 7.80
CA ALA A 140 -12.80 -12.46 8.62
C ALA A 140 -11.50 -12.85 7.92
N ARG A 141 -11.45 -14.04 7.30
CA ARG A 141 -10.29 -14.51 6.52
C ARG A 141 -9.97 -13.60 5.35
N PHE A 142 -10.98 -13.29 4.55
CA PHE A 142 -10.84 -12.38 3.43
C PHE A 142 -10.29 -11.02 3.88
N SER A 143 -10.87 -10.47 4.96
CA SER A 143 -10.46 -9.19 5.53
C SER A 143 -8.98 -9.13 5.91
N TYR A 144 -8.49 -10.03 6.78
CA TYR A 144 -7.09 -9.97 7.18
C TYR A 144 -6.14 -10.39 6.03
N THR A 145 -6.55 -11.29 5.13
CA THR A 145 -5.72 -11.67 3.97
C THR A 145 -5.50 -10.49 3.02
N VAL A 146 -6.55 -9.72 2.73
CA VAL A 146 -6.45 -8.50 1.91
C VAL A 146 -5.46 -7.50 2.52
N PHE A 147 -5.51 -7.29 3.84
CA PHE A 147 -4.54 -6.42 4.52
C PHE A 147 -3.11 -6.96 4.48
N LEU A 148 -2.91 -8.26 4.70
CA LEU A 148 -1.58 -8.88 4.62
C LEU A 148 -0.98 -8.79 3.22
N VAL A 149 -1.79 -9.01 2.18
CA VAL A 149 -1.37 -8.85 0.79
C VAL A 149 -1.00 -7.38 0.52
N GLY A 150 -1.85 -6.43 0.92
CA GLY A 150 -1.53 -5.00 0.82
C GLY A 150 -0.23 -4.62 1.52
N ALA A 151 0.02 -5.14 2.72
CA ALA A 151 1.26 -4.93 3.47
C ALA A 151 2.48 -5.51 2.76
N ALA A 152 2.35 -6.67 2.11
CA ALA A 152 3.43 -7.26 1.32
C ALA A 152 3.78 -6.39 0.10
N PHE A 153 2.77 -5.93 -0.66
CA PHE A 153 2.97 -4.99 -1.77
C PHE A 153 3.64 -3.70 -1.29
N LEU A 154 3.22 -3.18 -0.14
CA LEU A 154 3.79 -1.97 0.45
C LEU A 154 5.25 -2.18 0.84
N ALA A 155 5.59 -3.29 1.49
CA ALA A 155 6.96 -3.63 1.87
C ALA A 155 7.87 -3.72 0.63
N VAL A 156 7.41 -4.40 -0.42
CA VAL A 156 8.15 -4.51 -1.70
C VAL A 156 8.31 -3.15 -2.36
N GLY A 157 7.27 -2.31 -2.36
CA GLY A 157 7.34 -0.95 -2.89
C GLY A 157 8.36 -0.08 -2.15
N THR A 158 8.37 -0.15 -0.82
CA THR A 158 9.32 0.59 0.02
C THR A 158 10.74 0.07 -0.14
N MET A 159 10.97 -1.24 -0.16
CA MET A 159 12.28 -1.82 -0.48
C MET A 159 12.76 -1.37 -1.86
N SER A 160 11.87 -1.33 -2.85
CA SER A 160 12.20 -0.83 -4.19
C SER A 160 12.61 0.65 -4.16
N ALA A 161 11.94 1.48 -3.34
CA ALA A 161 12.27 2.91 -3.21
C ALA A 161 13.72 3.15 -2.73
N TRP A 162 14.25 2.27 -1.85
CA TRP A 162 15.63 2.35 -1.40
C TRP A 162 16.67 2.19 -2.52
N PHE A 163 16.34 1.46 -3.59
CA PHE A 163 17.23 1.29 -4.75
C PHE A 163 17.17 2.47 -5.74
N PHE A 164 16.10 3.27 -5.70
CA PHE A 164 15.85 4.35 -6.68
C PHE A 164 15.96 5.77 -6.10
N VAL A 165 16.34 5.90 -4.83
CA VAL A 165 16.54 7.19 -4.18
C VAL A 165 17.76 7.91 -4.74
N ASP A 166 17.66 9.23 -4.88
CA ASP A 166 18.76 10.07 -5.31
C ASP A 166 19.46 10.65 -4.08
N TRP A 167 20.60 10.05 -3.72
CA TRP A 167 21.43 10.48 -2.60
C TRP A 167 22.21 11.77 -2.90
N HIS A 168 22.19 12.26 -4.14
CA HIS A 168 22.87 13.51 -4.49
C HIS A 168 22.29 14.71 -3.71
N TYR A 169 21.02 14.66 -3.30
CA TYR A 169 20.37 15.67 -2.45
C TYR A 169 20.84 15.66 -0.97
N VAL A 170 21.80 14.81 -0.57
CA VAL A 170 22.40 14.76 0.78
C VAL A 170 23.87 15.22 0.80
N LYS A 171 24.54 15.31 -0.35
CA LYS A 171 25.88 15.92 -0.46
C LYS A 171 25.65 17.41 -0.70
N GLU A 172 26.02 18.38 0.14
CA GLU A 172 27.30 18.71 0.81
C GLU A 172 27.02 19.85 1.86
N PRO A 173 27.92 20.14 2.83
CA PRO A 173 29.14 20.89 2.54
C PRO A 173 30.42 20.18 3.00
N ASP A 174 31.46 20.36 2.18
CA ASP A 174 32.86 20.22 2.58
C ASP A 174 33.21 21.04 3.83
#